data_AF-A0A536FLY4-F1
#
_entry.id   AF-A0A536FLY4-F1
#
_cell.length_a   1.000
_cell.length_b   1.000
_cell.length_c   1.000
_cell.angle_alpha   90.00
_cell.angle_beta   90.00
_cell.angle_gamma   90.00
#
_symmetry.space_group_name_H-M   'P 1'
#
loop_
_entity.id
_entity.type
_entity.pdbx_description
1 polymer ?
#
loop_
_entity_poly.entity_id
_entity_poly.type
_entity_poly.pdbx_seq_one_letter_code
_entity_poly.pdbx_strand_id
1 'polypeptide(L)'
;MVNDQSRAQRGQAIVLVALLLVVLFGFVGLAIDGGRGYLDRRQMQAAVDAASLAAAYDYMTSTNIGHAELAGRDVFANNERLYIAPACTATALTLSCSYGDETNQVLTLSAVDHSIAGVTFKATATHHVGVTMMQVLGSGPTMAIGATATALARGTGTNGAAIQTLSPGNCNGTAASLTFQGNSTTQVTGDVWSNGSILDMSAAAGGAVNGNVVDVCGAPPALNTPTPWTVSGAQVNGWNMPDPGYPSPPINSSNRTWNAASGSVEQPGSYTVDPALVGGSGCYFLAGGVYDFKAGFTQNGGFISNELRPPDEPNMAAAGQPNMTTLRADLTGARQTSIAVNALPGPVPQGSLVSLWGSSGT
;
A
#
# COMPACT_ATOMS: atom_id res chain seq x y z
N MET A 1 36.77 -59.73 -43.25
CA MET A 1 35.76 -58.92 -42.52
C MET A 1 36.53 -57.92 -41.66
N VAL A 2 35.97 -56.72 -41.39
CA VAL A 2 36.60 -55.55 -40.72
C VAL A 2 37.26 -54.60 -41.75
N ASN A 3 36.88 -53.33 -41.93
CA ASN A 3 35.81 -52.50 -41.37
C ASN A 3 35.60 -51.29 -42.29
N ASP A 4 34.56 -51.27 -43.13
CA ASP A 4 34.25 -50.14 -44.02
C ASP A 4 33.39 -49.05 -43.34
N GLN A 5 33.47 -48.96 -42.00
CA GLN A 5 32.64 -48.03 -41.22
C GLN A 5 33.15 -46.59 -41.22
N SER A 6 34.41 -46.34 -41.57
CA SER A 6 35.00 -44.99 -41.51
C SER A 6 34.55 -44.07 -42.65
N ARG A 7 34.16 -44.62 -43.81
CA ARG A 7 33.61 -43.83 -44.93
C ARG A 7 32.15 -43.47 -44.74
N ALA A 8 31.34 -44.33 -44.10
CA ALA A 8 29.94 -44.06 -43.80
C ALA A 8 29.75 -42.94 -42.75
N GLN A 9 30.63 -42.85 -41.75
CA GLN A 9 30.53 -41.82 -40.70
C GLN A 9 30.89 -40.39 -41.19
N ARG A 10 31.72 -40.25 -42.24
CA ARG A 10 32.09 -38.93 -42.79
C ARG A 10 30.93 -38.21 -43.49
N GLY A 11 29.97 -38.96 -44.05
CA GLY A 11 28.77 -38.39 -44.68
C GLY A 11 27.66 -38.02 -43.69
N GLN A 12 27.60 -38.67 -42.53
CA GLN A 12 26.59 -38.35 -41.50
C GLN A 12 26.95 -37.09 -40.69
N ALA A 13 28.25 -36.87 -40.47
CA ALA A 13 28.73 -35.69 -39.73
C ALA A 13 28.31 -34.37 -40.39
N ILE A 14 28.38 -34.28 -41.72
CA ILE A 14 28.00 -33.04 -42.43
C ILE A 14 26.49 -32.75 -42.34
N VAL A 15 25.65 -33.78 -42.34
CA VAL A 15 24.20 -33.65 -42.15
C VAL A 15 23.88 -33.15 -40.75
N LEU A 16 24.55 -33.70 -39.74
CA LEU A 16 24.35 -33.33 -38.34
C LEU A 16 24.83 -31.90 -38.07
N VAL A 17 25.97 -31.49 -38.65
CA VAL A 17 26.47 -30.10 -38.59
C VAL A 17 25.50 -29.14 -39.31
N ALA A 18 24.98 -29.51 -40.49
CA ALA A 18 24.01 -28.70 -41.21
C ALA A 18 22.72 -28.49 -40.39
N LEU A 19 22.20 -29.54 -39.74
CA LEU A 19 21.04 -29.44 -38.85
C LEU A 19 21.32 -28.56 -37.62
N LEU A 20 22.50 -28.72 -37.00
CA LEU A 20 22.90 -27.88 -35.86
C LEU A 20 23.02 -26.41 -36.24
N LEU A 21 23.54 -26.09 -37.43
CA LEU A 21 23.63 -24.71 -37.91
C LEU A 21 22.25 -24.08 -38.08
N VAL A 22 21.28 -24.81 -38.65
CA VAL A 22 19.89 -24.33 -38.79
C VAL A 22 19.28 -24.02 -37.42
N VAL A 23 19.47 -24.92 -36.45
CA VAL A 23 18.99 -24.71 -35.07
C VAL A 23 19.66 -23.50 -34.43
N LEU A 24 20.97 -23.33 -34.62
CA LEU A 24 21.72 -22.21 -34.05
C LEU A 24 21.30 -20.87 -34.66
N PHE A 25 21.05 -20.80 -35.97
CA PHE A 25 20.46 -19.62 -36.60
C PHE A 25 19.05 -19.34 -36.09
N GLY A 26 18.26 -20.38 -35.80
CA GLY A 26 16.96 -20.24 -35.15
C GLY A 26 17.07 -19.56 -33.79
N PHE A 27 18.02 -19.98 -32.95
CA PHE A 27 18.27 -19.34 -31.65
C PHE A 27 18.78 -17.90 -31.77
N VAL A 28 19.65 -17.61 -32.75
CA VAL A 28 20.12 -16.24 -33.00
C VAL A 28 18.96 -15.34 -33.45
N GLY A 29 18.09 -15.83 -34.33
CA GLY A 29 16.89 -15.10 -34.75
C GLY A 29 15.97 -14.77 -33.58
N LEU A 30 15.71 -15.77 -32.72
CA LEU A 30 14.94 -15.59 -31.49
C LEU A 30 15.59 -14.57 -30.55
N ALA A 31 16.91 -14.61 -30.38
CA ALA A 31 17.63 -13.70 -29.49
C ALA A 31 17.58 -12.25 -29.99
N ILE A 32 17.71 -12.01 -31.29
CA ILE A 32 17.68 -10.66 -31.89
C ILE A 32 16.26 -10.09 -31.85
N ASP A 33 15.28 -10.81 -32.42
CA ASP A 33 13.91 -10.30 -32.51
C ASP A 33 13.28 -10.23 -31.09
N GLY A 34 13.56 -11.21 -30.22
CA GLY A 34 13.13 -11.20 -28.82
C GLY A 34 13.81 -10.12 -27.99
N GLY A 35 15.10 -9.86 -28.22
CA GLY A 35 15.83 -8.77 -27.57
C GLY A 35 15.26 -7.39 -27.94
N ARG A 36 14.97 -7.16 -29.22
CA ARG A 36 14.31 -5.93 -29.69
C ARG A 36 12.93 -5.77 -29.07
N GLY A 37 12.11 -6.82 -29.08
CA GLY A 37 10.78 -6.77 -28.47
C GLY A 37 10.80 -6.53 -26.96
N TYR A 38 11.79 -7.08 -26.25
CA TYR A 38 11.94 -6.83 -24.81
C TYR A 38 12.33 -5.38 -24.50
N LEU A 39 13.25 -4.80 -25.28
CA LEU A 39 13.65 -3.40 -25.11
C LEU A 39 12.48 -2.44 -25.39
N ASP A 40 11.74 -2.68 -26.47
CA ASP A 40 10.57 -1.90 -26.85
C ASP A 40 9.48 -1.96 -25.77
N ARG A 41 9.20 -3.16 -25.23
CA ARG A 41 8.27 -3.32 -24.10
C ARG A 41 8.68 -2.51 -22.88
N ARG A 42 9.97 -2.47 -22.56
CA ARG A 42 10.49 -1.71 -21.40
C ARG A 42 10.36 -0.20 -21.61
N GLN A 43 10.66 0.29 -22.80
CA GLN A 43 10.51 1.70 -23.16
C GLN A 43 9.04 2.13 -23.10
N MET A 44 8.17 1.34 -23.72
CA MET A 44 6.74 1.58 -23.72
C MET A 44 6.15 1.56 -22.31
N GLN A 45 6.56 0.63 -21.44
CA GLN A 45 6.11 0.62 -20.05
C GLN A 45 6.48 1.94 -19.34
N ALA A 46 7.73 2.39 -19.49
CA ALA A 46 8.16 3.67 -18.90
C ALA A 46 7.38 4.87 -19.49
N ALA A 47 7.08 4.86 -20.79
CA ALA A 47 6.29 5.90 -21.43
C ALA A 47 4.85 5.94 -20.93
N VAL A 48 4.20 4.78 -20.79
CA VAL A 48 2.83 4.64 -20.27
C VAL A 48 2.75 5.00 -18.78
N ASP A 49 3.74 4.60 -17.99
CA ASP A 49 3.85 4.98 -16.57
C ASP A 49 3.93 6.51 -16.44
N ALA A 50 4.83 7.15 -17.20
CA ALA A 50 4.97 8.60 -17.22
C ALA A 50 3.71 9.31 -17.75
N ALA A 51 3.03 8.76 -18.75
CA ALA A 51 1.79 9.31 -19.30
C ALA A 51 0.66 9.29 -18.25
N SER A 52 0.48 8.18 -17.55
CA SER A 52 -0.53 8.07 -16.49
C SER A 52 -0.25 9.02 -15.32
N LEU A 53 1.02 9.14 -14.91
CA LEU A 53 1.43 10.06 -13.85
C LEU A 53 1.26 11.53 -14.28
N ALA A 54 1.62 11.89 -15.51
CA ALA A 54 1.45 13.24 -16.03
C ALA A 54 -0.03 13.64 -16.10
N ALA A 55 -0.90 12.73 -16.56
CA ALA A 55 -2.34 12.96 -16.55
C ALA A 55 -2.86 13.16 -15.12
N ALA A 56 -2.44 12.30 -14.18
CA ALA A 56 -2.84 12.44 -12.79
C ALA A 56 -2.36 13.76 -12.16
N TYR A 57 -1.12 14.15 -12.43
CA TYR A 57 -0.53 15.39 -11.91
C TYR A 57 -1.20 16.65 -12.48
N ASP A 58 -1.46 16.67 -13.79
CA ASP A 58 -2.16 17.78 -14.41
C ASP A 58 -3.59 17.89 -13.86
N TYR A 59 -4.29 16.76 -13.70
CA TYR A 59 -5.63 16.75 -13.10
C TYR A 59 -5.65 17.35 -11.68
N MET A 60 -4.62 17.09 -10.87
CA MET A 60 -4.51 17.68 -9.53
C MET A 60 -4.39 19.22 -9.56
N THR A 61 -3.94 19.78 -10.68
CA THR A 61 -3.77 21.23 -10.86
C THR A 61 -4.94 21.88 -11.60
N SER A 62 -5.42 21.24 -12.68
CA SER A 62 -6.41 21.78 -13.60
C SER A 62 -7.85 21.34 -13.29
N THR A 63 -8.03 20.26 -12.53
CA THR A 63 -9.32 19.57 -12.26
C THR A 63 -10.12 19.18 -13.52
N ASN A 64 -9.47 19.21 -14.70
CA ASN A 64 -10.11 18.96 -15.98
C ASN A 64 -9.53 17.69 -16.62
N ILE A 65 -10.39 16.68 -16.80
CA ILE A 65 -10.01 15.38 -17.38
C ILE A 65 -9.46 15.53 -18.81
N GLY A 66 -10.09 16.37 -19.64
CA GLY A 66 -9.65 16.57 -21.01
C GLY A 66 -8.25 17.19 -21.10
N HIS A 67 -7.92 18.12 -20.20
CA HIS A 67 -6.57 18.70 -20.16
C HIS A 67 -5.53 17.66 -19.66
N ALA A 68 -5.90 16.87 -18.65
CA ALA A 68 -5.07 15.79 -18.13
C ALA A 68 -4.76 14.70 -19.17
N GLU A 69 -5.74 14.27 -19.96
CA GLU A 69 -5.53 13.30 -21.03
C GLU A 69 -4.59 13.83 -22.12
N LEU A 70 -4.71 15.12 -22.47
CA LEU A 70 -3.81 15.78 -23.42
C LEU A 70 -2.38 15.86 -22.87
N ALA A 71 -2.21 16.23 -21.61
CA ALA A 71 -0.89 16.26 -20.96
C ALA A 71 -0.24 14.86 -20.92
N GLY A 72 -1.01 13.82 -20.59
CA GLY A 72 -0.54 12.43 -20.62
C GLY A 72 -0.12 11.98 -22.02
N ARG A 73 -0.90 12.33 -23.05
CA ARG A 73 -0.54 12.08 -24.45
C ARG A 73 0.78 12.75 -24.84
N ASP A 74 0.97 14.01 -24.48
CA ASP A 74 2.15 14.77 -24.87
C ASP A 74 3.42 14.21 -24.20
N VAL A 75 3.33 13.77 -22.95
CA VAL A 75 4.43 13.08 -22.25
C VAL A 75 4.73 11.71 -22.87
N PHE A 76 3.69 10.95 -23.25
CA PHE A 76 3.86 9.68 -23.95
C PHE A 76 4.61 9.88 -25.28
N ALA A 77 4.14 10.82 -26.12
CA ALA A 77 4.73 11.11 -27.42
C ALA A 77 6.19 11.54 -27.30
N ASN A 78 6.53 12.34 -26.28
CA ASN A 78 7.91 12.76 -26.03
C ASN A 78 8.82 11.60 -25.60
N ASN A 79 8.34 10.67 -24.77
CA ASN A 79 9.12 9.51 -24.31
C ASN A 79 9.38 8.51 -25.44
N GLU A 80 8.38 8.25 -26.27
CA GLU A 80 8.49 7.38 -27.46
C GLU A 80 9.13 8.09 -28.66
N ARG A 81 9.44 9.40 -28.54
CA ARG A 81 10.02 10.26 -29.57
C ARG A 81 9.19 10.32 -30.86
N LEU A 82 7.88 10.38 -30.70
CA LEU A 82 6.89 10.49 -31.76
C LEU A 82 6.72 11.96 -32.13
N TYR A 83 7.31 12.38 -33.26
CA TYR A 83 7.23 13.76 -33.78
C TYR A 83 6.11 13.96 -34.81
N ILE A 84 5.20 13.00 -34.95
CA ILE A 84 4.07 13.04 -35.87
C ILE A 84 2.81 13.45 -35.09
N ALA A 85 1.97 14.28 -35.70
CA ALA A 85 0.68 14.64 -35.12
C ALA A 85 -0.23 13.41 -35.02
N PRO A 86 -0.69 13.02 -33.82
CA PRO A 86 -1.58 11.88 -33.66
C PRO A 86 -3.01 12.19 -34.15
N ALA A 87 -3.69 11.18 -34.66
CA ALA A 87 -5.13 11.21 -34.87
C ALA A 87 -5.81 10.78 -33.57
N CYS A 88 -6.32 11.75 -32.81
CA CYS A 88 -6.97 11.49 -31.53
C CYS A 88 -8.49 11.56 -31.62
N THR A 89 -9.17 10.60 -31.00
CA THR A 89 -10.60 10.59 -30.76
C THR A 89 -10.83 10.69 -29.26
N ALA A 90 -11.41 11.81 -28.82
CA ALA A 90 -11.75 12.04 -27.41
C ALA A 90 -13.24 11.78 -27.19
N THR A 91 -13.55 11.06 -26.11
CA THR A 91 -14.88 10.96 -25.51
C THR A 91 -14.85 11.65 -24.14
N ALA A 92 -15.94 11.64 -23.37
CA ALA A 92 -15.98 12.32 -22.09
C ALA A 92 -14.96 11.82 -21.04
N LEU A 93 -14.53 10.56 -21.14
CA LEU A 93 -13.69 9.87 -20.14
C LEU A 93 -12.57 9.02 -20.77
N THR A 94 -12.42 9.05 -22.10
CA THR A 94 -11.42 8.25 -22.81
C THR A 94 -10.88 9.01 -24.00
N LEU A 95 -9.56 9.09 -24.10
CA LEU A 95 -8.81 9.59 -25.24
C LEU A 95 -8.05 8.45 -25.92
N SER A 96 -8.37 8.19 -27.19
CA SER A 96 -7.63 7.23 -28.02
C SER A 96 -6.90 7.97 -29.13
N CYS A 97 -5.57 7.85 -29.18
CA CYS A 97 -4.70 8.47 -30.16
C CYS A 97 -3.94 7.41 -30.95
N SER A 98 -4.05 7.42 -32.28
CA SER A 98 -3.18 6.63 -33.15
C SER A 98 -2.10 7.51 -33.77
N TYR A 99 -0.89 6.96 -33.83
CA TYR A 99 0.25 7.57 -34.48
C TYR A 99 0.45 6.89 -35.83
N GLY A 100 0.55 7.69 -36.89
CA GLY A 100 0.76 7.20 -38.26
C GLY A 100 2.22 6.86 -38.56
N ASP A 101 2.89 6.17 -37.63
CA ASP A 101 4.23 5.63 -37.83
C ASP A 101 4.18 4.32 -38.64
N GLU A 102 5.35 3.79 -39.01
CA GLU A 102 5.46 2.52 -39.76
C GLU A 102 4.91 1.31 -38.97
N THR A 103 4.67 1.47 -37.68
CA THR A 103 4.36 0.43 -36.70
C THR A 103 2.93 0.54 -36.12
N ASN A 104 2.15 1.54 -36.55
CA ASN A 104 0.79 1.86 -36.10
C ASN A 104 0.65 1.82 -34.57
N GLN A 105 1.41 2.66 -33.88
CA GLN A 105 1.33 2.78 -32.42
C GLN A 105 0.01 3.43 -32.00
N VAL A 106 -0.65 2.85 -31.00
CA VAL A 106 -1.92 3.37 -30.44
C VAL A 106 -1.78 3.55 -28.94
N LEU A 107 -2.19 4.73 -28.47
CA LEU A 107 -2.29 5.08 -27.06
C LEU A 107 -3.75 5.32 -26.70
N THR A 108 -4.22 4.66 -25.66
CA THR A 108 -5.55 4.87 -25.07
C THR A 108 -5.38 5.29 -23.62
N LEU A 109 -5.80 6.50 -23.29
CA LEU A 109 -5.99 6.96 -21.91
C LEU A 109 -7.47 6.86 -21.57
N SER A 110 -7.79 6.28 -20.42
CA SER A 110 -9.14 6.28 -19.87
C SER A 110 -9.12 6.79 -18.43
N ALA A 111 -9.95 7.76 -18.13
CA ALA A 111 -10.20 8.27 -16.80
C ALA A 111 -11.42 7.59 -16.18
N VAL A 112 -11.34 7.25 -14.89
CA VAL A 112 -12.47 6.81 -14.07
C VAL A 112 -12.57 7.73 -12.86
N ASP A 113 -13.66 8.47 -12.78
CA ASP A 113 -13.96 9.35 -11.66
C ASP A 113 -14.52 8.54 -10.49
N HIS A 114 -13.82 8.60 -9.35
CA HIS A 114 -14.18 7.91 -8.12
C HIS A 114 -14.62 8.91 -7.02
N SER A 115 -15.12 10.09 -7.41
CA SER A 115 -15.60 11.11 -6.49
C SER A 115 -14.49 11.55 -5.51
N ILE A 116 -14.74 11.47 -4.20
CA ILE A 116 -13.80 11.88 -3.15
C ILE A 116 -12.53 11.03 -3.15
N ALA A 117 -12.56 9.84 -3.74
CA ALA A 117 -11.37 9.00 -3.86
C ALA A 117 -10.35 9.50 -4.90
N GLY A 118 -10.75 10.49 -5.71
CA GLY A 118 -9.96 11.03 -6.81
C GLY A 118 -10.30 10.41 -8.16
N VAL A 119 -9.48 10.70 -9.17
CA VAL A 119 -9.66 10.19 -10.54
C VAL A 119 -8.51 9.26 -10.88
N THR A 120 -8.83 8.07 -11.40
CA THR A 120 -7.82 7.12 -11.87
C THR A 120 -7.62 7.30 -13.37
N PHE A 121 -6.38 7.50 -13.78
CA PHE A 121 -5.97 7.54 -15.17
C PHE A 121 -5.29 6.22 -15.53
N LYS A 122 -5.90 5.46 -16.43
CA LYS A 122 -5.32 4.25 -17.00
C LYS A 122 -4.80 4.57 -18.40
N ALA A 123 -3.50 4.42 -18.61
CA ALA A 123 -2.88 4.52 -19.92
C ALA A 123 -2.57 3.12 -20.44
N THR A 124 -2.92 2.86 -21.69
CA THR A 124 -2.65 1.59 -22.39
C THR A 124 -2.05 1.92 -23.75
N ALA A 125 -0.87 1.37 -24.05
CA ALA A 125 -0.25 1.54 -25.36
C ALA A 125 -0.04 0.18 -26.03
N THR A 126 -0.17 0.18 -27.36
CA THR A 126 0.12 -0.98 -28.21
C THR A 126 1.00 -0.56 -29.39
N HIS A 127 2.00 -1.37 -29.71
CA HIS A 127 2.96 -1.13 -30.80
C HIS A 127 3.25 -2.43 -31.53
N HIS A 128 3.45 -2.39 -32.85
CA HIS A 128 3.81 -3.56 -33.66
C HIS A 128 5.23 -3.43 -34.18
N VAL A 129 6.13 -4.28 -33.71
CA VAL A 129 7.52 -4.29 -34.17
C VAL A 129 7.68 -5.34 -35.26
N GLY A 130 8.30 -4.95 -36.39
CA GLY A 130 8.65 -5.88 -37.46
C GLY A 130 9.70 -6.90 -37.01
N VAL A 131 9.44 -8.19 -37.21
CA VAL A 131 10.40 -9.27 -36.92
C VAL A 131 11.19 -9.61 -38.18
N THR A 132 12.51 -9.76 -38.04
CA THR A 132 13.42 -9.83 -39.19
C THR A 132 13.87 -11.25 -39.50
N MET A 133 14.10 -12.07 -38.48
CA MET A 133 14.61 -13.44 -38.61
C MET A 133 13.51 -14.46 -38.31
N MET A 134 12.61 -14.14 -37.39
CA MET A 134 11.49 -15.00 -37.00
C MET A 134 10.46 -15.17 -38.13
N GLN A 135 10.35 -14.19 -39.04
CA GLN A 135 9.53 -14.30 -40.26
C GLN A 135 9.95 -15.46 -41.17
N VAL A 136 11.24 -15.80 -41.22
CA VAL A 136 11.77 -16.91 -42.03
C VAL A 136 11.37 -18.26 -41.43
N LEU A 137 11.13 -18.30 -40.11
CA LEU A 137 10.67 -19.48 -39.38
C LEU A 137 9.13 -19.61 -39.35
N GLY A 138 8.41 -18.75 -40.08
CA GLY A 138 6.96 -18.80 -40.22
C GLY A 138 6.17 -18.09 -39.11
N SER A 139 6.83 -17.33 -38.21
CA SER A 139 6.06 -16.34 -37.44
C SER A 139 5.63 -15.23 -38.38
N GLY A 140 4.48 -14.59 -38.13
CA GLY A 140 4.05 -13.43 -38.93
C GLY A 140 5.11 -12.32 -39.00
N PRO A 141 4.94 -11.34 -39.89
CA PRO A 141 5.93 -10.28 -40.12
C PRO A 141 6.08 -9.31 -38.94
N THR A 142 5.17 -9.35 -37.96
CA THR A 142 5.12 -8.41 -36.83
C THR A 142 4.85 -9.09 -35.50
N MET A 143 5.35 -8.47 -34.43
CA MET A 143 5.11 -8.84 -33.04
C MET A 143 4.39 -7.69 -32.34
N ALA A 144 3.24 -7.96 -31.74
CA ALA A 144 2.49 -6.97 -30.96
C ALA A 144 3.04 -6.88 -29.53
N ILE A 145 3.30 -5.65 -29.09
CA ILE A 145 3.81 -5.31 -27.77
C ILE A 145 2.81 -4.36 -27.13
N GLY A 146 2.48 -4.62 -25.87
CA GLY A 146 1.54 -3.78 -25.12
C GLY A 146 2.04 -3.50 -23.72
N ALA A 147 1.71 -2.31 -23.23
CA ALA A 147 2.00 -1.87 -21.88
C ALA A 147 0.76 -1.17 -21.29
N THR A 148 0.61 -1.25 -19.98
CA THR A 148 -0.51 -0.62 -19.27
C THR A 148 -0.02 -0.09 -17.93
N ALA A 149 -0.44 1.12 -17.58
CA ALA A 149 -0.17 1.74 -16.29
C ALA A 149 -1.42 2.44 -15.77
N THR A 150 -1.51 2.56 -14.45
CA THR A 150 -2.61 3.23 -13.76
C THR A 150 -2.03 4.19 -12.72
N ALA A 151 -2.49 5.43 -12.74
CA ALA A 151 -2.16 6.44 -11.74
C ALA A 151 -3.45 7.00 -11.11
N LEU A 152 -3.44 7.19 -9.80
CA LEU A 152 -4.55 7.80 -9.07
C LEU A 152 -4.20 9.25 -8.72
N ALA A 153 -5.03 10.18 -9.19
CA ALA A 153 -4.95 11.59 -8.83
C ALA A 153 -5.89 11.87 -7.65
N ARG A 154 -5.36 12.41 -6.56
CA ARG A 154 -6.13 12.78 -5.37
C ARG A 154 -6.08 14.29 -5.16
N GLY A 155 -7.24 14.91 -4.91
CA GLY A 155 -7.33 16.35 -4.67
C GLY A 155 -6.73 16.76 -3.32
N THR A 156 -6.41 18.05 -3.16
CA THR A 156 -5.93 18.60 -1.89
C THR A 156 -6.93 18.32 -0.76
N GLY A 157 -6.47 17.69 0.33
CA GLY A 157 -7.32 17.34 1.49
C GLY A 157 -7.84 15.90 1.49
N THR A 158 -7.58 15.10 0.45
CA THR A 158 -7.85 13.65 0.47
C THR A 158 -6.61 12.91 0.95
N ASN A 159 -6.55 12.67 2.25
CA ASN A 159 -5.43 11.96 2.86
C ASN A 159 -5.53 10.45 2.55
N GLY A 160 -4.44 9.71 2.77
CA GLY A 160 -4.52 8.25 2.80
C GLY A 160 -5.57 7.82 3.83
N ALA A 161 -6.27 6.71 3.57
CA ALA A 161 -7.25 6.20 4.52
C ALA A 161 -6.53 5.80 5.82
N ALA A 162 -6.95 6.37 6.95
CA ALA A 162 -6.50 5.99 8.28
C ALA A 162 -6.96 4.58 8.65
N ILE A 163 -8.15 4.18 8.16
CA ILE A 163 -8.67 2.82 8.28
C ILE A 163 -9.03 2.36 6.87
N GLN A 164 -8.47 1.23 6.44
CA GLN A 164 -8.78 0.63 5.15
C GLN A 164 -9.13 -0.85 5.32
N THR A 165 -10.30 -1.25 4.83
CA THR A 165 -10.70 -2.66 4.76
C THR A 165 -10.85 -3.11 3.31
N LEU A 166 -10.26 -4.26 2.98
CA LEU A 166 -10.33 -4.86 1.65
C LEU A 166 -11.46 -5.89 1.51
N SER A 167 -12.06 -6.31 2.63
CA SER A 167 -13.15 -7.28 2.65
C SER A 167 -14.40 -6.72 1.94
N PRO A 168 -14.99 -7.47 0.99
CA PRO A 168 -16.19 -7.03 0.27
C PRO A 168 -17.46 -6.95 1.14
N GLY A 169 -17.41 -7.47 2.37
CA GLY A 169 -18.44 -7.28 3.40
C GLY A 169 -19.87 -7.68 2.99
N ASN A 170 -20.92 -7.09 3.59
CA ASN A 170 -22.33 -7.35 3.22
C ASN A 170 -22.74 -6.82 1.83
N CYS A 171 -21.84 -6.15 1.12
CA CYS A 171 -22.12 -5.52 -0.16
C CYS A 171 -21.74 -6.39 -1.36
N ASN A 172 -20.88 -7.41 -1.13
CA ASN A 172 -20.52 -8.46 -2.08
C ASN A 172 -20.09 -9.79 -1.39
N GLY A 173 -20.40 -9.98 -0.12
CA GLY A 173 -19.96 -11.07 0.76
C GLY A 173 -20.92 -11.29 1.96
N THR A 174 -20.50 -12.08 2.96
CA THR A 174 -21.42 -12.66 3.98
C THR A 174 -21.38 -12.04 5.38
N ALA A 175 -20.51 -11.05 5.65
CA ALA A 175 -20.38 -10.39 6.96
C ALA A 175 -20.00 -8.90 6.83
N ALA A 176 -20.20 -8.06 7.85
CA ALA A 176 -19.83 -6.64 7.79
C ALA A 176 -18.31 -6.47 7.60
N SER A 177 -17.89 -5.51 6.76
CA SER A 177 -16.47 -5.29 6.46
C SER A 177 -15.76 -4.52 7.57
N LEU A 178 -16.37 -3.42 8.02
CA LEU A 178 -15.93 -2.63 9.16
C LEU A 178 -17.10 -2.47 10.11
N THR A 179 -16.93 -2.83 11.37
CA THR A 179 -17.96 -2.65 12.40
C THR A 179 -17.37 -1.88 13.57
N PHE A 180 -18.02 -0.78 13.93
CA PHE A 180 -17.74 -0.09 15.20
C PHE A 180 -18.70 -0.61 16.26
N GLN A 181 -18.18 -1.11 17.38
CA GLN A 181 -18.98 -1.63 18.49
C GLN A 181 -18.33 -1.27 19.82
N GLY A 182 -19.16 -1.00 20.83
CA GLY A 182 -18.71 -0.78 22.21
C GLY A 182 -19.35 0.44 22.85
N ASN A 183 -19.01 0.66 24.12
CA ASN A 183 -19.57 1.75 24.94
C ASN A 183 -18.62 2.95 25.07
N SER A 184 -17.53 3.00 24.28
CA SER A 184 -16.55 4.08 24.29
C SER A 184 -16.59 4.89 22.99
N THR A 185 -16.33 6.20 23.09
CA THR A 185 -16.27 7.08 21.92
C THR A 185 -15.01 6.81 21.10
N THR A 186 -15.15 6.52 19.80
CA THR A 186 -14.00 6.32 18.91
C THR A 186 -13.72 7.59 18.10
N GLN A 187 -12.46 8.03 18.04
CA GLN A 187 -12.03 9.21 17.28
C GLN A 187 -11.04 8.78 16.20
N VAL A 188 -11.42 8.94 14.94
CA VAL A 188 -10.56 8.61 13.78
C VAL A 188 -10.11 9.91 13.14
N THR A 189 -8.80 10.12 13.02
CA THR A 189 -8.26 11.27 12.28
C THR A 189 -7.74 10.78 10.93
N GLY A 190 -8.36 11.24 9.84
CA GLY A 190 -8.11 10.77 8.48
C GLY A 190 -9.31 10.03 7.88
N ASP A 191 -9.16 9.63 6.61
CA ASP A 191 -10.26 9.05 5.83
C ASP A 191 -10.50 7.58 6.22
N VAL A 192 -11.74 7.10 6.13
CA VAL A 192 -12.11 5.70 6.33
C VAL A 192 -12.55 5.11 5.00
N TRP A 193 -11.92 4.01 4.60
CA TRP A 193 -12.21 3.30 3.35
C TRP A 193 -12.62 1.86 3.61
N SER A 194 -13.74 1.43 3.05
CA SER A 194 -14.18 0.04 3.16
C SER A 194 -14.67 -0.50 1.82
N ASN A 195 -14.07 -1.62 1.38
CA ASN A 195 -14.53 -2.35 0.20
C ASN A 195 -15.90 -3.05 0.37
N GLY A 196 -16.45 -3.03 1.59
CA GLY A 196 -17.77 -3.55 1.93
C GLY A 196 -18.51 -2.63 2.88
N SER A 197 -19.53 -3.12 3.57
CA SER A 197 -20.36 -2.29 4.46
C SER A 197 -19.61 -1.81 5.69
N ILE A 198 -19.79 -0.53 6.02
CA ILE A 198 -19.45 0.04 7.33
C ILE A 198 -20.70 0.01 8.20
N LEU A 199 -20.61 -0.64 9.36
CA LEU A 199 -21.72 -0.80 10.30
C LEU A 199 -21.40 -0.13 11.64
N ASP A 200 -22.37 0.60 12.18
CA ASP A 200 -22.33 1.11 13.55
C ASP A 200 -23.20 0.26 14.49
N MET A 201 -22.59 -0.27 15.55
CA MET A 201 -23.23 -0.98 16.66
C MET A 201 -22.81 -0.37 18.01
N SER A 202 -22.38 0.90 18.03
CA SER A 202 -21.81 1.59 19.20
C SER A 202 -22.85 2.08 20.22
N ALA A 203 -24.11 1.65 20.12
CA ALA A 203 -25.22 2.10 20.96
C ALA A 203 -25.26 3.65 21.11
N ALA A 204 -25.08 4.19 22.32
CA ALA A 204 -25.07 5.63 22.59
C ALA A 204 -23.66 6.27 22.60
N ALA A 205 -22.59 5.48 22.47
CA ALA A 205 -21.22 5.97 22.62
C ALA A 205 -20.68 6.66 21.38
N GLY A 206 -20.98 6.12 20.20
CA GLY A 206 -20.63 6.69 18.89
C GLY A 206 -19.16 7.07 18.71
N GLY A 207 -18.93 8.13 17.94
CA GLY A 207 -17.58 8.54 17.59
C GLY A 207 -17.52 9.74 16.64
N ALA A 208 -16.30 10.13 16.27
CA ALA A 208 -16.09 11.09 15.20
C ALA A 208 -15.03 10.62 14.21
N VAL A 209 -15.28 10.88 12.93
CA VAL A 209 -14.30 10.75 11.85
C VAL A 209 -13.93 12.15 11.39
N ASN A 210 -12.70 12.56 11.65
CA ASN A 210 -12.13 13.78 11.10
C ASN A 210 -11.51 13.50 9.72
N GLY A 211 -12.37 13.29 8.73
CA GLY A 211 -12.04 12.87 7.38
C GLY A 211 -13.29 12.42 6.60
N ASN A 212 -13.07 11.87 5.42
CA ASN A 212 -14.12 11.32 4.56
C ASN A 212 -14.42 9.86 4.91
N VAL A 213 -15.64 9.41 4.65
CA VAL A 213 -16.03 8.01 4.81
C VAL A 213 -16.50 7.47 3.48
N VAL A 214 -15.87 6.40 3.03
CA VAL A 214 -16.12 5.79 1.73
C VAL A 214 -16.40 4.30 1.90
N ASP A 215 -17.54 3.85 1.38
CA ASP A 215 -17.85 2.43 1.24
C ASP A 215 -18.25 2.07 -0.19
N VAL A 216 -18.21 0.81 -0.59
CA VAL A 216 -18.55 0.39 -1.98
C VAL A 216 -20.02 -0.03 -2.12
N CYS A 217 -20.83 0.23 -1.10
CA CYS A 217 -22.19 -0.29 -1.02
C CYS A 217 -23.16 0.58 -1.82
N GLY A 218 -24.22 -0.01 -2.38
CA GLY A 218 -25.15 0.71 -3.29
C GLY A 218 -25.97 1.84 -2.65
N ALA A 219 -25.92 2.03 -1.34
CA ALA A 219 -26.50 3.17 -0.62
C ALA A 219 -25.35 3.93 0.07
N PRO A 220 -25.38 5.29 0.13
CA PRO A 220 -24.31 6.08 0.75
C PRO A 220 -23.98 5.56 2.16
N PRO A 221 -22.71 5.64 2.60
CA PRO A 221 -22.25 4.92 3.78
C PRO A 221 -23.12 5.22 4.99
N ALA A 222 -23.61 4.16 5.62
CA ALA A 222 -24.57 4.21 6.71
C ALA A 222 -23.96 4.67 8.05
N LEU A 223 -22.91 5.50 8.05
CA LEU A 223 -22.54 6.26 9.25
C LEU A 223 -23.58 7.37 9.42
N ASN A 224 -24.75 6.97 9.88
CA ASN A 224 -25.91 7.77 10.21
C ASN A 224 -25.54 8.92 11.16
N THR A 225 -25.12 10.05 10.57
CA THR A 225 -25.18 11.36 11.21
C THR A 225 -26.62 11.88 11.10
N PRO A 226 -27.23 12.42 12.17
CA PRO A 226 -26.67 12.70 13.48
C PRO A 226 -27.38 11.88 14.57
N THR A 227 -26.74 10.79 14.99
CA THR A 227 -26.49 10.33 16.38
C THR A 227 -26.26 8.82 16.33
N PRO A 228 -25.13 8.28 16.83
CA PRO A 228 -24.10 8.88 17.70
C PRO A 228 -22.75 9.22 17.00
N TRP A 229 -22.64 9.08 15.67
CA TRP A 229 -21.42 9.43 14.92
C TRP A 229 -21.43 10.83 14.33
N THR A 230 -20.25 11.45 14.23
CA THR A 230 -20.01 12.73 13.53
C THR A 230 -18.93 12.54 12.47
N VAL A 231 -19.15 13.02 11.25
CA VAL A 231 -18.16 12.97 10.16
C VAL A 231 -17.91 14.39 9.69
N SER A 232 -16.65 14.83 9.70
CA SER A 232 -16.30 16.19 9.27
C SER A 232 -16.22 16.32 7.74
N GLY A 233 -15.88 15.23 7.05
CA GLY A 233 -15.84 15.13 5.60
C GLY A 233 -17.14 14.60 5.00
N ALA A 234 -17.08 14.20 3.73
CA ALA A 234 -18.24 13.68 3.01
C ALA A 234 -18.34 12.14 3.06
N GLN A 235 -19.56 11.66 2.88
CA GLN A 235 -19.95 10.24 2.89
C GLN A 235 -20.41 9.84 1.49
N VAL A 236 -19.64 9.00 0.81
CA VAL A 236 -19.94 8.62 -0.59
C VAL A 236 -19.64 7.16 -0.88
N ASN A 237 -20.19 6.69 -1.99
CA ASN A 237 -19.82 5.40 -2.54
C ASN A 237 -18.48 5.48 -3.27
N GLY A 238 -17.58 4.57 -2.96
CA GLY A 238 -16.29 4.38 -3.63
C GLY A 238 -16.27 3.13 -4.51
N TRP A 239 -15.07 2.60 -4.71
CA TRP A 239 -14.80 1.44 -5.57
C TRP A 239 -14.04 0.35 -4.83
N ASN A 240 -14.09 -0.87 -5.35
CA ASN A 240 -13.34 -1.98 -4.77
C ASN A 240 -11.84 -1.79 -4.98
N MET A 241 -11.13 -1.37 -3.94
CA MET A 241 -9.68 -1.25 -3.97
C MET A 241 -9.06 -2.65 -4.03
N PRO A 242 -8.28 -2.99 -5.07
CA PRO A 242 -7.70 -4.30 -5.21
C PRO A 242 -6.68 -4.54 -4.10
N ASP A 243 -6.55 -5.79 -3.68
CA ASP A 243 -5.44 -6.20 -2.84
C ASP A 243 -4.13 -5.93 -3.61
N PRO A 244 -3.20 -5.13 -3.06
CA PRO A 244 -1.91 -4.90 -3.69
C PRO A 244 -1.08 -6.18 -3.85
N GLY A 245 -1.52 -7.33 -3.31
CA GLY A 245 -0.93 -8.63 -3.56
C GLY A 245 0.45 -8.76 -2.94
N TYR A 246 0.75 -7.95 -1.93
CA TYR A 246 1.99 -8.08 -1.19
C TYR A 246 2.01 -9.44 -0.50
N PRO A 247 3.05 -10.27 -0.71
CA PRO A 247 3.17 -11.49 0.04
C PRO A 247 3.22 -11.13 1.52
N SER A 248 2.38 -11.76 2.33
CA SER A 248 2.42 -11.59 3.78
C SER A 248 3.86 -11.83 4.23
N PRO A 249 4.46 -10.95 5.05
CA PRO A 249 5.80 -11.19 5.53
C PRO A 249 5.81 -12.53 6.28
N PRO A 250 6.89 -13.32 6.18
CA PRO A 250 6.95 -14.62 6.81
C PRO A 250 6.62 -14.50 8.29
N ILE A 251 5.55 -15.16 8.72
CA ILE A 251 5.10 -15.15 10.10
C ILE A 251 6.21 -15.77 10.94
N ASN A 252 6.65 -15.05 11.96
CA ASN A 252 7.55 -15.62 12.96
C ASN A 252 6.77 -16.68 13.74
N SER A 253 7.07 -17.96 13.47
CA SER A 253 6.40 -19.11 14.09
C SER A 253 6.81 -19.35 15.55
N SER A 254 7.69 -18.51 16.10
CA SER A 254 8.08 -18.57 17.51
C SER A 254 6.87 -18.30 18.40
N ASN A 255 6.50 -19.28 19.22
CA ASN A 255 5.41 -19.13 20.16
C ASN A 255 5.81 -18.16 21.29
N ARG A 256 4.99 -17.14 21.53
CA ARG A 256 5.20 -16.11 22.55
C ARG A 256 4.05 -16.11 23.55
N THR A 257 4.34 -15.63 24.75
CA THR A 257 3.35 -15.45 25.82
C THR A 257 3.46 -14.03 26.34
N TRP A 258 2.32 -13.35 26.42
CA TRP A 258 2.21 -12.00 26.98
C TRP A 258 1.80 -12.13 28.44
N ASN A 259 2.76 -12.00 29.36
CA ASN A 259 2.51 -12.17 30.80
C ASN A 259 2.64 -10.86 31.60
N ALA A 260 2.99 -9.75 30.95
CA ALA A 260 3.26 -8.49 31.65
C ALA A 260 1.99 -7.64 31.84
N ALA A 261 1.85 -7.06 33.03
CA ALA A 261 0.72 -6.22 33.40
C ALA A 261 0.87 -4.73 33.02
N SER A 262 2.10 -4.25 32.77
CA SER A 262 2.41 -2.90 32.26
C SER A 262 3.92 -2.77 31.98
N GLY A 263 4.30 -1.92 31.01
CA GLY A 263 5.68 -1.53 30.72
C GLY A 263 6.51 -2.53 29.90
N SER A 264 5.90 -3.57 29.32
CA SER A 264 6.63 -4.56 28.52
C SER A 264 6.85 -4.12 27.08
N VAL A 265 7.96 -4.58 26.51
CA VAL A 265 8.22 -4.55 25.06
C VAL A 265 8.03 -5.97 24.54
N GLU A 266 6.87 -6.22 23.94
CA GLU A 266 6.52 -7.50 23.35
C GLU A 266 7.27 -7.72 22.03
N GLN A 267 7.65 -8.97 21.78
CA GLN A 267 8.46 -9.36 20.62
C GLN A 267 7.58 -9.98 19.52
N PRO A 268 7.91 -9.77 18.23
CA PRO A 268 7.15 -10.37 17.14
C PRO A 268 7.16 -11.91 17.21
N GLY A 269 6.02 -12.53 16.92
CA GLY A 269 5.80 -13.97 17.08
C GLY A 269 4.31 -14.34 17.06
N SER A 270 4.04 -15.64 17.29
CA SER A 270 2.67 -16.17 17.38
C SER A 270 2.22 -16.24 18.85
N TYR A 271 1.10 -15.60 19.15
CA TYR A 271 0.45 -15.57 20.46
C TYR A 271 -0.79 -16.47 20.43
N THR A 272 -0.73 -17.58 21.17
CA THR A 272 -1.82 -18.57 21.21
C THR A 272 -2.94 -18.23 22.18
N VAL A 273 -2.72 -17.27 23.07
CA VAL A 273 -3.67 -16.83 24.09
C VAL A 273 -3.91 -15.34 23.90
N ASP A 274 -5.17 -14.92 23.98
CA ASP A 274 -5.52 -13.50 23.98
C ASP A 274 -4.92 -12.83 25.23
N PRO A 275 -4.04 -11.83 25.09
CA PRO A 275 -3.45 -11.11 26.23
C PRO A 275 -4.49 -10.48 27.16
N ALA A 276 -5.71 -10.21 26.67
CA ALA A 276 -6.83 -9.68 27.44
C ALA A 276 -6.42 -8.57 28.42
N LEU A 277 -5.80 -7.50 27.89
CA LEU A 277 -5.18 -6.45 28.68
C LEU A 277 -6.24 -5.75 29.52
N VAL A 278 -6.18 -5.92 30.85
CA VAL A 278 -7.15 -5.37 31.81
C VAL A 278 -6.46 -4.32 32.68
N GLY A 279 -6.85 -3.05 32.55
CA GLY A 279 -6.37 -2.00 33.47
C GLY A 279 -6.29 -0.60 32.87
N GLY A 280 -6.74 0.40 33.64
CA GLY A 280 -6.80 1.80 33.19
C GLY A 280 -5.46 2.54 33.04
N SER A 281 -4.31 1.92 33.34
CA SER A 281 -3.00 2.60 33.34
C SER A 281 -1.82 1.80 32.78
N GLY A 282 -2.05 0.64 32.13
CA GLY A 282 -0.97 -0.15 31.54
C GLY A 282 -0.43 0.48 30.25
N CYS A 283 0.89 0.64 30.11
CA CYS A 283 1.53 1.05 28.85
C CYS A 283 2.28 -0.13 28.25
N TYR A 284 1.98 -0.53 27.02
CA TYR A 284 2.59 -1.68 26.37
C TYR A 284 3.25 -1.26 25.07
N PHE A 285 4.42 -1.82 24.79
CA PHE A 285 5.18 -1.50 23.60
C PHE A 285 5.32 -2.74 22.71
N LEU A 286 5.07 -2.60 21.41
CA LEU A 286 5.31 -3.65 20.43
C LEU A 286 6.62 -3.35 19.71
N ALA A 287 7.59 -4.26 19.78
CA ALA A 287 8.78 -4.16 18.94
C ALA A 287 8.38 -4.27 17.45
N GLY A 288 9.17 -3.68 16.55
CA GLY A 288 8.92 -3.80 15.12
C GLY A 288 8.93 -5.27 14.66
N GLY A 289 7.87 -5.70 13.97
CA GLY A 289 7.77 -7.04 13.38
C GLY A 289 6.32 -7.52 13.18
N VAL A 290 6.16 -8.79 12.83
CA VAL A 290 4.86 -9.42 12.57
C VAL A 290 4.37 -10.15 13.82
N TYR A 291 3.11 -9.90 14.19
CA TYR A 291 2.42 -10.52 15.32
C TYR A 291 1.24 -11.34 14.79
N ASP A 292 1.10 -12.57 15.28
CA ASP A 292 -0.02 -13.45 14.96
C ASP A 292 -0.80 -13.79 16.23
N PHE A 293 -1.93 -13.12 16.45
CA PHE A 293 -2.79 -13.33 17.62
C PHE A 293 -3.89 -14.36 17.31
N LYS A 294 -3.57 -15.64 17.47
CA LYS A 294 -4.45 -16.75 17.06
C LYS A 294 -5.78 -16.82 17.81
N ALA A 295 -5.79 -16.38 19.07
CA ALA A 295 -6.97 -16.35 19.91
C ALA A 295 -7.69 -14.98 19.90
N GLY A 296 -7.24 -14.05 19.04
CA GLY A 296 -7.69 -12.66 19.06
C GLY A 296 -6.86 -11.78 19.99
N PHE A 297 -7.17 -10.50 19.97
CA PHE A 297 -6.50 -9.46 20.73
C PHE A 297 -7.54 -8.56 21.40
N THR A 298 -7.59 -8.56 22.73
CA THR A 298 -8.51 -7.73 23.51
C THR A 298 -7.76 -6.71 24.36
N GLN A 299 -8.15 -5.43 24.25
CA GLN A 299 -7.64 -4.33 25.06
C GLN A 299 -8.79 -3.66 25.85
N ASN A 300 -8.85 -3.92 27.15
CA ASN A 300 -9.82 -3.36 28.09
C ASN A 300 -9.17 -2.25 28.95
N GLY A 301 -8.54 -1.28 28.30
CA GLY A 301 -7.83 -0.15 28.93
C GLY A 301 -6.31 -0.16 28.70
N GLY A 302 -5.66 0.95 29.06
CA GLY A 302 -4.22 1.15 28.86
C GLY A 302 -3.89 1.67 27.46
N PHE A 303 -2.60 1.88 27.21
CA PHE A 303 -2.04 2.42 25.96
C PHE A 303 -1.11 1.39 25.33
N ILE A 304 -1.19 1.22 24.01
CA ILE A 304 -0.30 0.35 23.25
C ILE A 304 0.36 1.18 22.18
N SER A 305 1.68 1.09 22.09
CA SER A 305 2.43 1.79 21.06
C SER A 305 3.41 0.88 20.36
N ASN A 306 3.48 0.99 19.05
CA ASN A 306 4.57 0.45 18.25
C ASN A 306 5.62 1.54 17.93
N GLU A 307 5.44 2.76 18.46
CA GLU A 307 6.46 3.78 18.38
C GLU A 307 7.63 3.30 19.21
N LEU A 308 8.67 2.88 18.49
CA LEU A 308 9.96 2.57 19.07
C LEU A 308 10.33 3.72 20.00
N ARG A 309 10.61 3.38 21.26
CA ARG A 309 11.37 4.27 22.13
C ARG A 309 12.56 4.79 21.31
N PRO A 310 12.72 6.11 21.14
CA PRO A 310 13.87 6.65 20.43
C PRO A 310 15.15 6.06 21.05
N PRO A 311 16.12 5.61 20.24
CA PRO A 311 17.37 5.03 20.77
C PRO A 311 18.12 5.95 21.74
N ASP A 312 17.79 7.24 21.74
CA ASP A 312 18.39 8.28 22.56
C ASP A 312 17.60 8.63 23.83
N GLU A 313 16.50 7.94 24.15
CA GLU A 313 15.81 8.17 25.43
C GLU A 313 16.66 7.57 26.59
N PRO A 314 17.18 8.39 27.53
CA PRO A 314 18.07 7.91 28.58
C PRO A 314 17.32 6.92 29.49
N ASN A 315 17.85 5.70 29.58
CA ASN A 315 17.30 4.67 30.45
C ASN A 315 17.60 5.02 31.91
N MET A 316 16.59 5.51 32.65
CA MET A 316 16.79 5.99 34.03
C MET A 316 16.70 4.88 35.10
N ALA A 317 16.63 3.60 34.69
CA ALA A 317 16.65 2.44 35.59
C ALA A 317 17.46 1.27 35.00
N ALA A 318 17.88 0.33 35.87
CA ALA A 318 18.53 -0.91 35.45
C ALA A 318 17.60 -1.76 34.57
N ALA A 319 18.18 -2.56 33.67
CA ALA A 319 17.43 -3.42 32.75
C ALA A 319 16.41 -4.31 33.50
N GLY A 320 15.13 -4.25 33.08
CA GLY A 320 14.06 -5.06 33.64
C GLY A 320 13.24 -4.43 34.78
N GLN A 321 13.40 -3.12 35.06
CA GLN A 321 12.56 -2.40 36.03
C GLN A 321 11.79 -1.26 35.33
N PRO A 322 10.46 -1.14 35.52
CA PRO A 322 9.70 -0.01 34.98
C PRO A 322 10.16 1.29 35.63
N ASN A 323 10.32 2.33 34.83
CA ASN A 323 10.85 3.61 35.27
C ASN A 323 9.78 4.43 36.01
N MET A 324 9.54 4.07 37.27
CA MET A 324 8.78 4.87 38.24
C MET A 324 9.65 5.12 39.46
N THR A 325 10.33 6.27 39.53
CA THR A 325 10.81 6.79 40.82
C THR A 325 9.65 7.40 41.58
N THR A 326 8.78 6.56 42.14
CA THR A 326 7.81 6.96 43.16
C THR A 326 8.50 6.98 44.52
N LEU A 327 8.95 8.16 44.96
CA LEU A 327 9.27 8.38 46.37
C LEU A 327 7.96 8.54 47.14
N ARG A 328 7.55 7.49 47.88
CA ARG A 328 6.53 7.62 48.91
C ARG A 328 7.22 8.16 50.17
N ALA A 329 7.16 9.46 50.39
CA ALA A 329 7.40 10.03 51.70
C ALA A 329 6.03 10.32 52.32
N ASP A 330 5.73 9.71 53.46
CA ASP A 330 4.53 10.05 54.21
C ASP A 330 4.61 11.53 54.63
N LEU A 331 3.67 12.34 54.16
CA LEU A 331 3.52 13.74 54.55
C LEU A 331 3.03 13.79 56.01
N THR A 332 3.93 13.51 56.95
CA THR A 332 3.65 13.62 58.38
C THR A 332 3.90 15.07 58.82
N GLY A 333 2.85 15.72 59.33
CA GLY A 333 2.90 17.09 59.84
C GLY A 333 2.15 18.12 58.99
N ALA A 334 1.61 19.16 59.65
CA ALA A 334 0.64 20.08 59.05
C ALA A 334 1.19 21.03 57.96
N ARG A 335 2.52 21.15 57.80
CA ARG A 335 3.16 22.08 56.85
C ARG A 335 4.58 21.61 56.46
N GLN A 336 4.70 20.67 55.53
CA GLN A 336 6.02 20.30 55.01
C GLN A 336 6.54 21.37 54.04
N THR A 337 7.73 21.90 54.33
CA THR A 337 8.38 22.95 53.52
C THR A 337 9.50 22.43 52.63
N SER A 338 9.85 21.13 52.71
CA SER A 338 10.87 20.50 51.89
C SER A 338 10.58 19.01 51.68
N ILE A 339 10.82 18.51 50.46
CA ILE A 339 10.72 17.09 50.11
C ILE A 339 12.12 16.62 49.72
N ALA A 340 12.61 15.56 50.37
CA ALA A 340 13.88 14.95 50.01
C ALA A 340 13.71 14.15 48.71
N VAL A 341 14.43 14.54 47.66
CA VAL A 341 14.48 13.83 46.38
C VAL A 341 15.85 13.17 46.25
N ASN A 342 15.90 11.89 45.90
CA ASN A 342 17.17 11.24 45.58
C ASN A 342 17.79 11.89 44.34
N ALA A 343 19.11 12.06 44.36
CA ALA A 343 19.86 12.56 43.21
C ALA A 343 19.65 11.63 42.01
N LEU A 344 19.29 12.23 40.88
CA LEU A 344 19.22 11.51 39.61
C LEU A 344 20.65 11.04 39.24
N PRO A 345 20.81 9.82 38.70
CA PRO A 345 22.12 9.27 38.34
C PRO A 345 22.78 9.99 37.14
N GLY A 346 22.12 10.99 36.55
CA GLY A 346 22.66 11.79 35.46
C GLY A 346 21.98 13.16 35.32
N PRO A 347 22.58 14.08 34.56
CA PRO A 347 22.03 15.41 34.32
C PRO A 347 20.74 15.35 33.51
N VAL A 348 19.77 16.18 33.88
CA VAL A 348 18.49 16.33 33.18
C VAL A 348 18.68 17.24 31.95
N PRO A 349 18.18 16.87 30.76
CA PRO A 349 18.28 17.70 29.56
C PRO A 349 17.67 19.10 29.75
N GLN A 350 18.20 20.08 29.02
CA GLN A 350 17.70 21.46 29.06
C GLN A 350 16.27 21.50 28.49
N GLY A 351 15.32 22.04 29.26
CA GLY A 351 13.91 22.16 28.87
C GLY A 351 12.97 21.09 29.45
N SER A 352 13.47 20.17 30.29
CA SER A 352 12.60 19.20 30.98
C SER A 352 11.69 19.86 32.02
N LEU A 353 10.41 19.46 32.03
CA LEU A 353 9.41 19.90 33.01
C LEU A 353 9.35 18.90 34.18
N VAL A 354 9.49 19.40 35.41
CA VAL A 354 9.28 18.61 36.63
C VAL A 354 7.89 18.93 37.16
N SER A 355 7.00 17.93 37.24
CA SER A 355 5.67 18.07 37.83
C SER A 355 5.58 17.28 39.14
N LEU A 356 5.02 17.92 40.17
CA LEU A 356 4.78 17.34 41.49
C LEU A 356 3.27 17.12 41.63
N TRP A 357 2.85 15.87 41.85
CA TRP A 357 1.45 15.52 42.06
C TRP A 357 1.26 14.98 43.47
N GLY A 358 0.22 15.44 44.16
CA GLY A 358 -0.21 14.90 45.46
C GLY A 358 -1.61 14.34 45.35
N SER A 359 -1.85 13.15 45.91
CA SER A 359 -3.19 12.59 46.08
C SER A 359 -3.56 12.58 47.56
N SER A 360 -4.75 13.08 47.90
CA SER A 360 -5.34 12.89 49.22
C SER A 360 -6.03 11.53 49.23
N GLY A 361 -5.44 10.54 49.91
CA GLY A 361 -6.13 9.29 50.19
C GLY A 361 -7.22 9.52 51.23
N THR A 362 -8.48 9.39 50.83
CA THR A 362 -9.60 9.01 51.72
C THR A 362 -9.90 7.55 51.51
#